data_AF-A0A925IQN9-F1
#
_entry.id   AF-A0A925IQN9-F1
#
_cell.length_a   1.000
_cell.length_b   1.000
_cell.length_c   1.000
_cell.angle_alpha   90.00
_cell.angle_beta   90.00
_cell.angle_gamma   90.00
#
_symmetry.space_group_name_H-M   'P 1'
#
loop_
_entity.id
_entity.type
_entity.pdbx_description
1 polymer ?
#
loop_
_entity_poly.entity_id
_entity_poly.type
_entity_poly.pdbx_seq_one_letter_code
_entity_poly.pdbx_strand_id
1 'polypeptide(L)'
;MISNNKGGVFPINIKAKKPLLIKISAVILLVLLCYNLPSLPFYLLCLKEDLFRPPNTEVLVSACKGPVVRGVPGGEVLFVRERRTDKMYLLDLRTGEKRDVPDDPLFLDNGIFLSSELVWLEGSSVGPDNPSYRPHYILDLTDGKRYELLDLTWLPLLNGNKFDPKYYAYFQSAKQVFIHHGENNLIAVSDNFRQHPEGNVIFSQYSLESGASAKNGELLEQLMKDLGVDYEIVDLSLYYADIPSPTGRYIIRSDGIYLSGTNTLVVTSEYTGKRLIGDYFVSWYYDESGMVMQGSGYPLITLPGTSSFYYIPSAVLKLRLPAP
;
A
#
# COMPACT_ATOMS: atom_id res chain seq x y z
N MET A 1 64.08 -30.75 60.55
CA MET A 1 62.71 -31.29 60.42
C MET A 1 62.00 -30.44 59.38
N ILE A 2 61.56 -31.07 58.27
CA ILE A 2 60.52 -30.58 57.31
C ILE A 2 60.91 -29.32 56.51
N SER A 3 60.64 -29.11 55.21
CA SER A 3 60.28 -29.89 54.01
C SER A 3 60.27 -28.86 52.87
N ASN A 4 60.57 -29.30 51.65
CA ASN A 4 60.43 -28.56 50.39
C ASN A 4 59.05 -27.88 50.22
N ASN A 5 59.00 -26.75 49.51
CA ASN A 5 58.13 -26.68 48.33
C ASN A 5 58.61 -25.66 47.29
N LYS A 6 58.83 -26.18 46.07
CA LYS A 6 59.13 -25.46 44.83
C LYS A 6 57.82 -25.07 44.13
N GLY A 7 57.85 -23.93 43.45
CA GLY A 7 57.44 -23.81 42.05
C GLY A 7 55.94 -23.65 41.74
N GLY A 8 55.61 -22.60 40.99
CA GLY A 8 54.29 -22.44 40.40
C GLY A 8 54.12 -21.18 39.54
N VAL A 9 55.10 -20.81 38.70
CA VAL A 9 54.85 -19.88 37.60
C VAL A 9 54.28 -20.71 36.45
N PHE A 10 52.98 -20.61 36.22
CA PHE A 10 52.34 -21.21 35.05
C PHE A 10 52.82 -20.49 33.78
N PRO A 11 53.48 -21.19 32.83
CA PRO A 11 53.71 -20.60 31.52
C PRO A 11 52.36 -20.58 30.77
N ILE A 12 51.85 -19.39 30.49
CA ILE A 12 50.74 -19.22 29.55
C ILE A 12 51.23 -19.70 28.19
N ASN A 13 50.77 -20.88 27.79
CA ASN A 13 51.14 -21.52 26.54
C ASN A 13 50.48 -20.79 25.34
N ILE A 14 51.20 -19.80 24.79
CA ILE A 14 50.74 -18.96 23.66
C ILE A 14 50.54 -19.79 22.36
N LYS A 15 51.04 -21.02 22.28
CA LYS A 15 50.86 -21.88 21.09
C LYS A 15 49.47 -22.52 20.98
N ALA A 16 48.72 -22.66 22.07
CA ALA A 16 47.38 -23.27 22.05
C ALA A 16 46.27 -22.34 21.54
N LYS A 17 46.49 -21.01 21.56
CA LYS A 17 45.48 -20.01 21.13
C LYS A 17 45.43 -19.76 19.63
N LYS A 18 46.49 -20.08 18.87
CA LYS A 18 46.55 -19.88 17.40
C LYS A 18 45.44 -20.62 16.63
N PRO A 19 45.20 -21.93 16.82
CA PRO A 19 44.16 -22.63 16.06
C PRO A 19 42.74 -22.17 16.45
N LEU A 20 42.51 -21.78 17.71
CA LEU A 20 41.24 -21.24 18.16
C LEU A 20 40.96 -19.86 17.57
N LEU A 21 41.94 -18.96 17.58
CA LEU A 21 41.86 -17.65 16.93
C LEU A 21 41.64 -17.77 15.43
N ILE A 22 42.32 -18.71 14.76
CA ILE A 22 42.10 -18.95 13.32
C ILE A 22 40.68 -19.46 13.06
N LYS A 23 40.15 -20.36 13.88
CA LYS A 23 38.76 -20.83 13.76
C LYS A 23 37.75 -19.71 14.02
N ILE A 24 37.96 -18.89 15.04
CA ILE A 24 37.09 -17.73 15.34
C ILE A 24 37.16 -16.70 14.21
N SER A 25 38.34 -16.37 13.72
CA SER A 25 38.51 -15.46 12.57
C SER A 25 37.91 -16.03 11.29
N ALA A 26 37.98 -17.34 11.06
CA ALA A 26 37.33 -18.00 9.93
C ALA A 26 35.81 -17.98 10.06
N VAL A 27 35.26 -18.17 11.26
CA VAL A 27 33.82 -18.04 11.52
C VAL A 27 33.37 -16.59 11.38
N ILE A 28 34.12 -15.62 11.88
CA ILE A 28 33.82 -14.19 11.72
C ILE A 28 33.91 -13.80 10.24
N LEU A 29 34.91 -14.29 9.50
CA LEU A 29 35.02 -14.07 8.06
C LEU A 29 33.88 -14.74 7.30
N LEU A 30 33.45 -15.95 7.69
CA LEU A 30 32.30 -16.64 7.12
C LEU A 30 31.00 -15.87 7.41
N VAL A 31 30.82 -15.38 8.63
CA VAL A 31 29.70 -14.52 9.02
C VAL A 31 29.74 -13.22 8.21
N LEU A 32 30.87 -12.52 8.17
CA LEU A 32 31.03 -11.30 7.37
C LEU A 32 30.80 -11.57 5.87
N LEU A 33 31.26 -12.71 5.35
CA LEU A 33 31.00 -13.12 3.97
C LEU A 33 29.52 -13.46 3.78
N CYS A 34 28.83 -14.16 4.68
CA CYS A 34 27.40 -14.43 4.57
C CYS A 34 26.52 -13.18 4.75
N TYR A 35 26.98 -12.18 5.51
CA TYR A 35 26.30 -10.89 5.69
C TYR A 35 26.57 -9.91 4.54
N ASN A 36 27.74 -9.97 3.89
CA ASN A 36 28.10 -9.10 2.77
C ASN A 36 27.92 -9.75 1.39
N LEU A 37 27.89 -11.08 1.27
CA LEU A 37 27.57 -11.80 0.02
C LEU A 37 26.24 -11.38 -0.59
N PRO A 38 25.19 -10.98 0.15
CA PRO A 38 23.94 -10.56 -0.45
C PRO A 38 24.05 -9.21 -1.17
N SER A 39 24.97 -8.32 -0.77
CA SER A 39 24.99 -6.94 -1.29
C SER A 39 25.52 -6.83 -2.72
N LEU A 40 26.52 -7.63 -3.07
CA LEU A 40 27.13 -7.68 -4.42
C LEU A 40 26.18 -8.23 -5.50
N PRO A 41 25.55 -9.42 -5.35
CA PRO A 41 24.55 -9.91 -6.29
C PRO A 41 23.30 -9.03 -6.23
N PHE A 42 22.92 -8.47 -5.07
CA PHE A 42 21.77 -7.56 -5.02
C PHE A 42 21.93 -6.41 -6.01
N TYR A 43 23.08 -5.71 -6.00
CA TYR A 43 23.27 -4.55 -6.87
C TYR A 43 23.17 -4.95 -8.36
N LEU A 44 23.80 -6.06 -8.72
CA LEU A 44 23.71 -6.59 -10.08
C LEU A 44 22.27 -6.96 -10.47
N LEU A 45 21.52 -7.56 -9.55
CA LEU A 45 20.17 -8.06 -9.79
C LEU A 45 19.12 -6.94 -9.81
N CYS A 46 19.25 -5.93 -8.96
CA CYS A 46 18.36 -4.78 -8.99
C CYS A 46 18.57 -3.95 -10.27
N LEU A 47 19.82 -3.79 -10.72
CA LEU A 47 20.10 -3.18 -12.02
C LEU A 47 19.52 -4.01 -13.16
N LYS A 48 19.56 -5.34 -13.04
CA LYS A 48 18.93 -6.23 -14.02
C LYS A 48 17.42 -6.00 -14.09
N GLU A 49 16.74 -5.83 -12.97
CA GLU A 49 15.30 -5.50 -12.95
C GLU A 49 14.99 -4.16 -13.63
N ASP A 50 15.85 -3.15 -13.47
CA ASP A 50 15.67 -1.84 -14.11
C ASP A 50 15.92 -1.88 -15.64
N LEU A 51 16.87 -2.71 -16.08
CA LEU A 51 17.32 -2.83 -17.47
C LEU A 51 16.47 -3.80 -18.29
N PHE A 52 16.16 -4.98 -17.75
CA PHE A 52 15.45 -6.06 -18.43
C PHE A 52 13.95 -6.04 -18.11
N ARG A 53 13.36 -4.86 -18.27
CA ARG A 53 11.92 -4.63 -18.09
C ARG A 53 11.11 -4.98 -19.34
N PRO A 54 9.78 -5.17 -19.23
CA PRO A 54 8.93 -5.42 -20.39
C PRO A 54 9.05 -4.29 -21.44
N PRO A 55 8.86 -4.61 -22.73
CA PRO A 55 8.78 -3.57 -23.76
C PRO A 55 7.65 -2.59 -23.43
N ASN A 56 7.76 -1.34 -23.90
CA ASN A 56 6.77 -0.27 -23.66
C ASN A 56 6.65 0.22 -22.21
N THR A 57 7.67 -0.06 -21.38
CA THR A 57 7.73 0.43 -19.99
C THR A 57 8.83 1.46 -19.76
N GLU A 58 8.56 2.35 -18.82
CA GLU A 58 9.48 3.35 -18.30
C GLU A 58 9.66 3.14 -16.79
N VAL A 59 10.89 3.25 -16.30
CA VAL A 59 11.17 3.12 -14.86
C VAL A 59 10.86 4.45 -14.18
N LEU A 60 9.89 4.44 -13.27
CA LEU A 60 9.56 5.57 -12.40
C LEU A 60 10.43 5.55 -11.14
N VAL A 61 10.56 4.37 -10.52
CA VAL A 61 11.40 4.18 -9.33
C VAL A 61 12.22 2.91 -9.48
N SER A 62 13.54 3.06 -9.40
CA SER A 62 14.51 1.96 -9.52
C SER A 62 14.31 0.88 -8.46
N ALA A 63 14.39 -0.38 -8.88
CA ALA A 63 14.44 -1.56 -8.01
C ALA A 63 15.56 -1.44 -6.95
N CYS A 64 16.69 -0.81 -7.28
CA CYS A 64 17.82 -0.68 -6.37
C CYS A 64 17.54 0.15 -5.11
N LYS A 65 16.43 0.90 -5.09
CA LYS A 65 15.93 1.62 -3.91
C LYS A 65 15.07 0.74 -2.98
N GLY A 66 14.67 -0.44 -3.43
CA GLY A 66 13.68 -1.27 -2.75
C GLY A 66 12.34 -0.56 -2.58
N PRO A 67 11.74 -0.05 -3.67
CA PRO A 67 10.50 0.69 -3.59
C PRO A 67 9.34 -0.23 -3.19
N VAL A 68 8.47 0.27 -2.34
CA VAL A 68 7.11 -0.23 -2.14
C VAL A 68 6.19 0.93 -2.42
N VAL A 69 5.20 0.73 -3.28
CA VAL A 69 4.30 1.81 -3.68
C VAL A 69 2.85 1.52 -3.37
N ARG A 70 2.08 2.58 -3.16
CA ARG A 70 0.61 2.54 -3.14
C ARG A 70 0.07 3.51 -4.17
N GLY A 71 -0.97 3.11 -4.87
CA GLY A 71 -1.71 3.99 -5.75
C GLY A 71 -2.40 5.08 -4.95
N VAL A 72 -2.47 6.27 -5.54
CA VAL A 72 -3.29 7.38 -5.04
C VAL A 72 -4.39 7.63 -6.08
N PRO A 73 -5.66 7.73 -5.66
CA PRO A 73 -6.74 8.13 -6.55
C PRO A 73 -6.44 9.44 -7.29
N GLY A 74 -6.87 9.55 -8.55
CA GLY A 74 -6.53 10.66 -9.46
C GLY A 74 -5.29 10.43 -10.34
N GLY A 75 -4.30 9.69 -9.84
CA GLY A 75 -3.14 9.27 -10.64
C GLY A 75 -2.11 10.38 -10.92
N GLU A 76 -2.20 11.54 -10.26
CA GLU A 76 -1.19 12.61 -10.34
C GLU A 76 0.06 12.30 -9.52
N VAL A 77 -0.10 11.55 -8.44
CA VAL A 77 0.97 11.22 -7.50
C VAL A 77 1.01 9.72 -7.21
N LEU A 78 2.17 9.26 -6.79
CA LEU A 78 2.39 7.89 -6.32
C LEU A 78 3.02 7.92 -4.93
N PHE A 79 2.47 7.19 -3.97
CA PHE A 79 3.15 7.01 -2.69
C PHE A 79 4.30 6.01 -2.83
N VAL A 80 5.47 6.39 -2.33
CA VAL A 80 6.69 5.57 -2.40
C VAL A 80 7.35 5.47 -1.04
N ARG A 81 7.59 4.24 -0.59
CA ARG A 81 8.50 3.93 0.52
C ARG A 81 9.74 3.22 0.01
N GLU A 82 10.91 3.80 0.21
CA GLU A 82 12.20 3.20 -0.12
C GLU A 82 12.70 2.35 1.06
N ARG A 83 12.50 1.01 1.05
CA ARG A 83 12.85 0.13 2.18
C ARG A 83 14.30 0.22 2.66
N ARG A 84 15.21 0.67 1.79
CA ARG A 84 16.65 0.76 2.09
C ARG A 84 17.04 2.00 2.87
N THR A 85 16.31 3.09 2.66
CA THR A 85 16.56 4.39 3.28
C THR A 85 15.46 4.77 4.27
N ASP A 86 14.38 3.98 4.29
CA ASP A 86 13.10 4.24 4.95
C ASP A 86 12.46 5.59 4.60
N LYS A 87 12.88 6.20 3.49
CA LYS A 87 12.30 7.44 3.01
C LYS A 87 10.91 7.19 2.45
N MET A 88 9.97 8.02 2.85
CA MET A 88 8.59 8.02 2.40
C MET A 88 8.28 9.35 1.73
N TYR A 89 7.63 9.32 0.57
CA TYR A 89 7.24 10.53 -0.16
C TYR A 89 6.11 10.25 -1.14
N LEU A 90 5.43 11.30 -1.56
CA LEU A 90 4.60 11.32 -2.74
C LEU A 90 5.45 11.77 -3.93
N LEU A 91 5.52 10.93 -4.95
CA LEU A 91 6.17 11.23 -6.23
C LEU A 91 5.14 11.85 -7.17
N ASP A 92 5.34 13.10 -7.55
CA ASP A 92 4.56 13.75 -8.60
C ASP A 92 4.91 13.13 -9.97
N LEU A 93 3.91 12.60 -10.65
CA LEU A 93 4.07 11.88 -11.91
C LEU A 93 4.15 12.80 -13.14
N ARG A 94 3.86 14.10 -12.98
CA ARG A 94 4.04 15.16 -13.98
C ARG A 94 5.46 15.70 -13.95
N THR A 95 5.94 16.04 -12.76
CA THR A 95 7.20 16.79 -12.58
C THR A 95 8.37 15.91 -12.13
N GLY A 96 8.09 14.74 -11.54
CA GLY A 96 9.08 13.90 -10.87
C GLY A 96 9.51 14.43 -9.50
N GLU A 97 8.88 15.51 -9.01
CA GLU A 97 9.17 16.07 -7.70
C GLU A 97 8.72 15.13 -6.58
N LYS A 98 9.45 15.16 -5.48
CA LYS A 98 9.14 14.38 -4.28
C LYS A 98 8.62 15.32 -3.20
N ARG A 99 7.40 15.07 -2.75
CA ARG A 99 6.81 15.75 -1.61
C ARG A 99 6.87 14.84 -0.40
N ASP A 100 7.43 15.33 0.70
CA ASP A 100 7.47 14.57 1.95
C ASP A 100 6.05 14.28 2.46
N VAL A 101 5.91 13.16 3.16
CA VAL A 101 4.67 12.80 3.86
C VAL A 101 4.87 12.99 5.36
N PRO A 102 3.82 13.33 6.13
CA PRO A 102 3.88 13.36 7.58
C PRO A 102 4.35 12.03 8.17
N ASP A 103 5.16 12.10 9.22
CA ASP A 103 5.56 10.92 10.00
C ASP A 103 4.44 10.54 10.96
N ASP A 104 3.53 9.70 10.47
CA ASP A 104 2.39 9.20 11.23
C ASP A 104 2.51 7.68 11.45
N PRO A 105 2.48 7.19 12.71
CA PRO A 105 2.69 5.77 13.00
C PRO A 105 1.60 4.85 12.43
N LEU A 106 0.40 5.35 12.14
CA LEU A 106 -0.70 4.54 11.60
C LEU A 106 -0.74 4.55 10.07
N PHE A 107 -0.02 5.48 9.42
CA PHE A 107 -0.12 5.70 7.99
C PHE A 107 0.34 4.49 7.17
N LEU A 108 1.47 3.88 7.57
CA LEU A 108 1.98 2.70 6.88
C LEU A 108 1.15 1.45 7.16
N ASP A 109 0.53 1.34 8.32
CA ASP A 109 -0.17 0.11 8.70
C ASP A 109 -1.62 0.12 8.20
N ASN A 110 -2.32 1.26 8.35
CA ASN A 110 -3.77 1.36 8.16
C ASN A 110 -4.17 2.47 7.17
N GLY A 111 -3.21 3.12 6.50
CA GLY A 111 -3.48 4.27 5.64
C GLY A 111 -3.96 3.90 4.23
N ILE A 112 -5.17 4.35 3.89
CA ILE A 112 -5.80 4.23 2.57
C ILE A 112 -5.95 5.63 1.98
N PHE A 113 -5.38 5.86 0.80
CA PHE A 113 -5.48 7.16 0.13
C PHE A 113 -6.90 7.43 -0.36
N LEU A 114 -7.45 8.58 0.01
CA LEU A 114 -8.70 9.10 -0.55
C LEU A 114 -8.41 10.08 -1.70
N SER A 115 -7.35 10.87 -1.54
CA SER A 115 -6.85 11.80 -2.56
C SER A 115 -5.34 12.00 -2.37
N SER A 116 -4.72 12.86 -3.19
CA SER A 116 -3.33 13.26 -2.99
C SER A 116 -3.08 14.01 -1.68
N GLU A 117 -4.12 14.51 -1.01
CA GLU A 117 -4.01 15.28 0.24
C GLU A 117 -4.60 14.57 1.45
N LEU A 118 -5.50 13.60 1.24
CA LEU A 118 -6.27 12.97 2.31
C LEU A 118 -6.04 11.47 2.35
N VAL A 119 -5.81 10.96 3.55
CA VAL A 119 -5.66 9.54 3.82
C VAL A 119 -6.64 9.15 4.91
N TRP A 120 -7.44 8.12 4.66
CA TRP A 120 -8.20 7.46 5.70
C TRP A 120 -7.28 6.53 6.50
N LEU A 121 -7.18 6.77 7.80
CA LEU A 121 -6.57 5.85 8.75
C LEU A 121 -7.68 4.96 9.32
N GLU A 122 -7.66 3.70 8.92
CA GLU A 122 -8.65 2.73 9.37
C GLU A 122 -8.57 2.52 10.89
N GLY A 123 -9.74 2.61 11.53
CA GLY A 123 -9.98 2.31 12.93
C GLY A 123 -10.26 0.82 13.16
N SER A 124 -10.98 0.52 14.24
CA SER A 124 -11.36 -0.85 14.58
C SER A 124 -12.73 -1.24 14.05
N SER A 125 -12.93 -2.50 13.70
CA SER A 125 -14.23 -3.07 13.29
C SER A 125 -15.21 -3.36 14.46
N VAL A 126 -14.95 -2.83 15.66
CA VAL A 126 -15.81 -2.96 16.84
C VAL A 126 -16.42 -1.62 17.21
N GLY A 127 -17.52 -1.61 17.95
CA GLY A 127 -18.18 -0.37 18.38
C GLY A 127 -17.49 0.32 19.58
N PRO A 128 -17.84 1.60 19.86
CA PRO A 128 -17.22 2.44 20.90
C PRO A 128 -17.24 1.88 22.32
N ASP A 129 -18.23 1.05 22.66
CA ASP A 129 -18.33 0.41 23.98
C ASP A 129 -17.30 -0.72 24.20
N ASN A 130 -16.57 -1.11 23.15
CA ASN A 130 -15.54 -2.14 23.22
C ASN A 130 -14.17 -1.54 23.60
N PRO A 131 -13.41 -2.11 24.56
CA PRO A 131 -12.06 -1.62 24.93
C PRO A 131 -11.05 -1.61 23.77
N SER A 132 -11.27 -2.45 22.75
CA SER A 132 -10.45 -2.50 21.54
C SER A 132 -10.85 -1.44 20.51
N TYR A 133 -11.87 -0.61 20.79
CA TYR A 133 -12.30 0.44 19.89
C TYR A 133 -11.18 1.42 19.58
N ARG A 134 -10.98 1.68 18.30
CA ARG A 134 -10.12 2.74 17.77
C ARG A 134 -10.96 3.49 16.74
N PRO A 135 -11.13 4.81 16.87
CA PRO A 135 -11.88 5.56 15.90
C PRO A 135 -11.12 5.65 14.57
N HIS A 136 -11.87 5.91 13.50
CA HIS A 136 -11.31 6.19 12.18
C HIS A 136 -10.89 7.65 12.09
N TYR A 137 -9.88 7.95 11.28
CA TYR A 137 -9.42 9.32 11.08
C TYR A 137 -9.20 9.65 9.61
N ILE A 138 -9.35 10.92 9.26
CA ILE A 138 -8.72 11.52 8.09
C ILE A 138 -7.39 12.11 8.52
N LEU A 139 -6.29 11.58 8.00
CA LEU A 139 -4.98 12.22 8.03
C LEU A 139 -4.90 13.19 6.85
N ASP A 140 -4.74 14.47 7.16
CA ASP A 140 -4.47 15.51 6.19
C ASP A 140 -2.95 15.63 5.98
N LEU A 141 -2.50 15.37 4.76
CA LEU A 141 -1.09 15.39 4.40
C LEU A 141 -0.54 16.82 4.28
N THR A 142 -1.39 17.85 4.23
CA THR A 142 -0.95 19.25 4.12
C THR A 142 -0.48 19.83 5.45
N ASP A 143 -1.09 19.43 6.57
CA ASP A 143 -0.74 19.91 7.91
C ASP A 143 -0.31 18.78 8.88
N GLY A 144 -0.42 17.52 8.45
CA GLY A 144 -0.04 16.33 9.22
C GLY A 144 -0.98 16.00 10.37
N LYS A 145 -2.18 16.61 10.43
CA LYS A 145 -3.13 16.38 11.52
C LYS A 145 -4.14 15.28 11.19
N ARG A 146 -4.63 14.64 12.25
CA ARG A 146 -5.74 13.68 12.19
C ARG A 146 -7.04 14.36 12.59
N TYR A 147 -8.09 14.07 11.83
CA TYR A 147 -9.45 14.52 12.08
C TYR A 147 -10.33 13.29 12.24
N GLU A 148 -10.93 13.12 13.41
CA GLU A 148 -11.74 11.96 13.73
C GLU A 148 -12.99 11.90 12.84
N LEU A 149 -13.38 10.69 12.44
CA LEU A 149 -14.61 10.42 11.71
C LEU A 149 -15.67 9.91 12.69
N LEU A 150 -16.86 10.50 12.65
CA LEU A 150 -18.01 9.95 13.35
C LEU A 150 -18.50 8.69 12.62
N ASP A 151 -18.43 7.54 13.28
CA ASP A 151 -18.87 6.28 12.72
C ASP A 151 -20.38 6.09 12.88
N LEU A 152 -21.12 6.32 11.79
CA LEU A 152 -22.57 6.22 11.74
C LEU A 152 -23.06 4.78 11.86
N THR A 153 -22.18 3.79 11.61
CA THR A 153 -22.47 2.35 11.68
C THR A 153 -22.99 1.95 13.06
N TRP A 154 -22.46 2.59 14.11
CA TRP A 154 -22.74 2.26 15.51
C TRP A 154 -23.85 3.11 16.13
N LEU A 155 -24.45 4.04 15.36
CA LEU A 155 -25.55 4.83 15.87
C LEU A 155 -26.82 3.98 16.03
N PRO A 156 -27.73 4.34 16.97
CA PRO A 156 -28.96 3.60 17.17
C PRO A 156 -29.77 3.45 15.88
N LEU A 157 -30.10 2.20 15.55
CA LEU A 157 -30.95 1.85 14.42
C LEU A 157 -32.44 2.07 14.76
N LEU A 158 -33.25 2.29 13.72
CA LEU A 158 -34.70 2.29 13.83
C LEU A 158 -35.25 0.88 14.07
N ASN A 159 -36.53 0.81 14.46
CA ASN A 159 -37.26 -0.44 14.61
C ASN A 159 -37.11 -1.31 13.34
N GLY A 160 -36.73 -2.59 13.55
CA GLY A 160 -36.44 -3.52 12.46
C GLY A 160 -35.01 -3.44 11.92
N ASN A 161 -34.05 -2.94 12.71
CA ASN A 161 -32.62 -2.85 12.39
C ASN A 161 -32.33 -2.03 11.11
N LYS A 162 -33.12 -0.98 10.86
CA LYS A 162 -32.91 -0.10 9.71
C LYS A 162 -32.10 1.12 10.11
N PHE A 163 -31.18 1.54 9.24
CA PHE A 163 -30.48 2.81 9.42
C PHE A 163 -31.48 3.99 9.47
N ASP A 164 -31.22 4.97 10.33
CA ASP A 164 -32.09 6.14 10.50
C ASP A 164 -31.84 7.17 9.38
N PRO A 165 -32.83 7.42 8.50
CA PRO A 165 -32.65 8.31 7.35
C PRO A 165 -32.25 9.74 7.70
N LYS A 166 -32.47 10.20 8.94
CA LYS A 166 -32.04 11.55 9.35
C LYS A 166 -30.53 11.76 9.21
N TYR A 167 -29.74 10.68 9.28
CA TYR A 167 -28.29 10.75 9.16
C TYR A 167 -27.82 10.88 7.70
N TYR A 168 -28.70 10.71 6.70
CA TYR A 168 -28.36 10.98 5.30
C TYR A 168 -27.99 12.44 5.04
N ALA A 169 -28.40 13.36 5.92
CA ALA A 169 -27.99 14.76 5.87
C ALA A 169 -26.47 14.95 5.95
N TYR A 170 -25.73 14.06 6.62
CA TYR A 170 -24.26 14.10 6.62
C TYR A 170 -23.70 13.91 5.21
N PHE A 171 -24.23 12.94 4.46
CA PHE A 171 -23.77 12.68 3.08
C PHE A 171 -24.16 13.80 2.14
N GLN A 172 -25.40 14.31 2.24
CA GLN A 172 -25.90 15.38 1.37
C GLN A 172 -25.22 16.74 1.59
N SER A 173 -24.66 16.97 2.77
CA SER A 173 -23.93 18.21 3.11
C SER A 173 -22.41 18.08 2.96
N ALA A 174 -21.90 16.88 2.65
CA ALA A 174 -20.48 16.65 2.47
C ALA A 174 -19.97 17.32 1.20
N LYS A 175 -18.72 17.76 1.22
CA LYS A 175 -18.04 18.27 0.03
C LYS A 175 -17.54 17.14 -0.85
N GLN A 176 -17.02 16.09 -0.22
CA GLN A 176 -16.46 14.93 -0.90
C GLN A 176 -16.98 13.67 -0.22
N VAL A 177 -17.35 12.70 -1.04
CA VAL A 177 -17.78 11.38 -0.60
C VAL A 177 -16.93 10.35 -1.32
N PHE A 178 -16.35 9.44 -0.56
CA PHE A 178 -15.51 8.37 -1.05
C PHE A 178 -16.13 7.02 -0.70
N ILE A 179 -16.03 6.06 -1.60
CA ILE A 179 -16.45 4.68 -1.37
C ILE A 179 -15.25 3.76 -1.57
N HIS A 180 -14.99 2.90 -0.59
CA HIS A 180 -13.98 1.85 -0.68
C HIS A 180 -14.66 0.48 -0.72
N HIS A 181 -14.68 -0.16 -1.90
CA HIS A 181 -15.39 -1.43 -2.10
C HIS A 181 -14.84 -2.55 -1.22
N GLY A 182 -13.52 -2.77 -1.20
CA GLY A 182 -12.89 -3.83 -0.41
C GLY A 182 -13.16 -3.76 1.08
N GLU A 183 -13.38 -2.55 1.61
CA GLU A 183 -13.66 -2.32 3.04
C GLU A 183 -15.15 -2.13 3.32
N ASN A 184 -16.00 -2.11 2.29
CA ASN A 184 -17.44 -1.88 2.44
C ASN A 184 -17.77 -0.60 3.22
N ASN A 185 -16.98 0.46 3.02
CA ASN A 185 -17.10 1.70 3.77
C ASN A 185 -17.26 2.91 2.85
N LEU A 186 -18.13 3.81 3.27
CA LEU A 186 -18.32 5.15 2.73
C LEU A 186 -17.75 6.16 3.70
N ILE A 187 -17.02 7.14 3.19
CA ILE A 187 -16.40 8.20 3.97
C ILE A 187 -16.85 9.53 3.38
N ALA A 188 -17.47 10.38 4.20
CA ALA A 188 -17.91 11.70 3.76
C ALA A 188 -17.20 12.78 4.56
N VAL A 189 -16.60 13.74 3.84
CA VAL A 189 -15.77 14.81 4.39
C VAL A 189 -16.46 16.15 4.12
N SER A 190 -16.66 16.92 5.18
CA SER A 190 -17.27 18.25 5.11
C SER A 190 -16.29 19.29 4.53
N ASP A 191 -16.80 20.40 3.98
CA ASP A 191 -15.94 21.44 3.38
C ASP A 191 -14.95 22.07 4.38
N ASN A 192 -15.41 22.25 5.62
CA ASN A 192 -14.63 22.83 6.71
C ASN A 192 -14.18 21.78 7.73
N PHE A 193 -13.90 20.54 7.28
CA PHE A 193 -13.58 19.41 8.14
C PHE A 193 -12.44 19.67 9.14
N ARG A 194 -11.53 20.59 8.81
CA ARG A 194 -10.41 21.01 9.66
C ARG A 194 -10.85 21.83 10.88
N GLN A 195 -11.96 22.53 10.76
CA GLN A 195 -12.50 23.44 11.78
C GLN A 195 -13.71 22.82 12.49
N HIS A 196 -14.49 22.03 11.77
CA HIS A 196 -15.76 21.42 12.19
C HIS A 196 -15.73 19.91 11.87
N PRO A 197 -14.90 19.12 12.58
CA PRO A 197 -14.70 17.71 12.28
C PRO A 197 -15.95 16.85 12.51
N GLU A 198 -16.93 17.33 13.26
CA GLU A 198 -18.20 16.65 13.54
C GLU A 198 -19.04 16.36 12.29
N GLY A 199 -18.79 17.08 11.19
CA GLY A 199 -19.43 16.83 9.90
C GLY A 199 -18.82 15.67 9.11
N ASN A 200 -17.69 15.11 9.55
CA ASN A 200 -17.01 14.04 8.83
C ASN A 200 -17.48 12.70 9.37
N VAL A 201 -17.88 11.82 8.46
CA VAL A 201 -18.51 10.57 8.84
C VAL A 201 -17.94 9.39 8.08
N ILE A 202 -18.00 8.23 8.71
CA ILE A 202 -17.82 6.94 8.06
C ILE A 202 -19.08 6.10 8.24
N PHE A 203 -19.40 5.28 7.25
CA PHE A 203 -20.57 4.45 7.26
C PHE A 203 -20.32 3.13 6.53
N SER A 204 -20.57 2.01 7.21
CA SER A 204 -20.40 0.69 6.64
C SER A 204 -21.65 0.20 5.91
N GLN A 205 -21.45 -0.46 4.77
CA GLN A 205 -22.50 -1.15 4.03
C GLN A 205 -23.25 -2.16 4.90
N TYR A 206 -22.59 -2.76 5.89
CA TYR A 206 -23.22 -3.74 6.80
C TYR A 206 -24.40 -3.18 7.59
N SER A 207 -24.52 -1.86 7.70
CA SER A 207 -25.67 -1.19 8.32
C SER A 207 -26.89 -1.04 7.39
N LEU A 208 -26.75 -1.31 6.09
CA LEU A 208 -27.86 -1.19 5.11
C LEU A 208 -28.65 -2.49 4.95
N GLU A 209 -28.02 -3.66 5.06
CA GLU A 209 -28.71 -4.95 5.00
C GLU A 209 -28.10 -5.99 5.94
N SER A 210 -28.99 -6.78 6.56
CA SER A 210 -28.62 -8.01 7.27
C SER A 210 -28.47 -9.17 6.27
N GLY A 211 -27.37 -9.23 5.50
CA GLY A 211 -27.14 -10.35 4.58
C GLY A 211 -25.89 -10.23 3.71
N ALA A 212 -25.22 -11.37 3.48
CA ALA A 212 -23.96 -11.48 2.74
C ALA A 212 -24.12 -11.55 1.20
N SER A 213 -25.23 -11.09 0.63
CA SER A 213 -25.55 -11.27 -0.79
C SER A 213 -25.19 -10.09 -1.69
N ALA A 214 -25.07 -8.88 -1.14
CA ALA A 214 -24.69 -7.70 -1.92
C ALA A 214 -23.20 -7.73 -2.26
N LYS A 215 -22.84 -7.27 -3.46
CA LYS A 215 -21.43 -7.09 -3.80
C LYS A 215 -20.83 -5.99 -2.94
N ASN A 216 -19.51 -6.06 -2.79
CA ASN A 216 -18.76 -5.08 -2.03
C ASN A 216 -19.00 -3.65 -2.56
N GLY A 217 -19.45 -2.74 -1.70
CA GLY A 217 -19.74 -1.33 -2.02
C GLY A 217 -21.02 -1.04 -2.83
N GLU A 218 -21.68 -2.04 -3.41
CA GLU A 218 -22.83 -1.85 -4.32
C GLU A 218 -24.01 -1.11 -3.66
N LEU A 219 -24.32 -1.42 -2.40
CA LEU A 219 -25.42 -0.77 -1.69
C LEU A 219 -25.08 0.68 -1.31
N LEU A 220 -23.80 0.98 -1.08
CA LEU A 220 -23.33 2.34 -0.81
C LEU A 220 -23.44 3.20 -2.08
N GLU A 221 -23.05 2.66 -3.22
CA GLU A 221 -23.22 3.31 -4.52
C GLU A 221 -24.71 3.59 -4.82
N GLN A 222 -25.58 2.61 -4.57
CA GLN A 222 -27.02 2.77 -4.75
C GLN A 222 -27.57 3.85 -3.82
N LEU A 223 -27.18 3.86 -2.55
CA LEU A 223 -27.58 4.88 -1.59
C LEU A 223 -27.17 6.29 -2.06
N MET A 224 -25.94 6.46 -2.55
CA MET A 224 -25.49 7.77 -3.05
C MET A 224 -26.27 8.23 -4.27
N LYS A 225 -26.58 7.31 -5.19
CA LYS A 225 -27.44 7.58 -6.35
C LYS A 225 -28.84 8.00 -5.92
N ASP A 226 -29.44 7.29 -4.96
CA ASP A 226 -30.78 7.60 -4.44
C ASP A 226 -30.83 8.96 -3.73
N LEU A 227 -29.73 9.36 -3.07
CA LEU A 227 -29.60 10.66 -2.40
C LEU A 227 -29.22 11.80 -3.36
N GLY A 228 -28.84 11.50 -4.61
CA GLY A 228 -28.34 12.47 -5.57
C GLY A 228 -27.00 13.07 -5.18
N VAL A 229 -26.13 12.27 -4.54
CA VAL A 229 -24.82 12.69 -4.05
C VAL A 229 -23.74 12.07 -4.94
N ASP A 230 -22.84 12.91 -5.46
CA ASP A 230 -21.67 12.46 -6.20
C ASP A 230 -20.65 11.79 -5.26
N TYR A 231 -19.96 10.77 -5.75
CA TYR A 231 -18.96 10.03 -4.98
C TYR A 231 -17.79 9.59 -5.86
N GLU A 232 -16.65 9.33 -5.21
CA GLU A 232 -15.44 8.80 -5.83
C GLU A 232 -15.14 7.39 -5.30
N ILE A 233 -14.85 6.45 -6.20
CA ILE A 233 -14.36 5.12 -5.82
C ILE A 233 -12.85 5.21 -5.63
N VAL A 234 -12.39 4.91 -4.42
CA VAL A 234 -10.97 5.01 -4.03
C VAL A 234 -10.28 3.65 -3.88
N ASP A 235 -11.04 2.56 -4.00
CA ASP A 235 -10.48 1.21 -3.99
C ASP A 235 -9.79 0.90 -5.32
N LEU A 236 -8.46 0.78 -5.27
CA LEU A 236 -7.63 0.42 -6.41
C LEU A 236 -7.36 -1.10 -6.51
N SER A 237 -8.10 -1.92 -5.75
CA SER A 237 -8.04 -3.37 -5.80
C SER A 237 -8.92 -3.95 -6.91
N LEU A 238 -8.27 -4.60 -7.87
CA LEU A 238 -8.94 -5.33 -8.97
C LEU A 238 -9.67 -6.60 -8.52
N TYR A 239 -9.62 -6.94 -7.22
CA TYR A 239 -10.37 -8.06 -6.66
C TYR A 239 -11.85 -7.72 -6.44
N TYR A 240 -12.15 -6.46 -6.14
CA TYR A 240 -13.50 -6.02 -5.76
C TYR A 240 -14.16 -5.14 -6.81
N ALA A 241 -13.38 -4.50 -7.69
CA ALA A 241 -13.91 -3.55 -8.66
C ALA A 241 -13.11 -3.55 -9.98
N ASP A 242 -13.82 -3.25 -11.06
CA ASP A 242 -13.23 -2.73 -12.29
C ASP A 242 -12.86 -1.26 -12.07
N ILE A 243 -11.66 -0.84 -12.45
CA ILE A 243 -11.16 0.51 -12.11
C ILE A 243 -11.09 1.36 -13.38
N PRO A 244 -11.92 2.40 -13.51
CA PRO A 244 -11.87 3.32 -14.66
C PRO A 244 -10.59 4.18 -14.61
N SER A 245 -10.11 4.58 -15.79
CA SER A 245 -9.07 5.60 -15.92
C SER A 245 -9.60 6.99 -15.51
N PRO A 246 -8.74 7.98 -15.23
CA PRO A 246 -9.17 9.31 -14.76
C PRO A 246 -10.24 10.01 -15.61
N THR A 247 -10.25 9.85 -16.94
CA THR A 247 -11.28 10.41 -17.83
C THR A 247 -12.38 9.40 -18.19
N GLY A 248 -12.29 8.17 -17.65
CA GLY A 248 -13.21 7.08 -17.93
C GLY A 248 -13.04 6.45 -19.32
N ARG A 249 -11.97 6.77 -20.06
CA ARG A 249 -11.71 6.23 -21.40
C ARG A 249 -11.38 4.73 -21.37
N TYR A 250 -10.61 4.29 -20.38
CA TYR A 250 -10.21 2.90 -20.21
C TYR A 250 -10.77 2.35 -18.91
N ILE A 251 -10.89 1.03 -18.84
CA ILE A 251 -11.20 0.30 -17.62
C ILE A 251 -10.17 -0.81 -17.50
N ILE A 252 -9.51 -0.90 -16.35
CA ILE A 252 -8.67 -2.04 -16.03
C ILE A 252 -9.48 -3.07 -15.25
N ARG A 253 -9.24 -4.33 -15.60
CA ARG A 253 -9.78 -5.53 -14.97
C ARG A 253 -8.63 -6.44 -14.58
N SER A 254 -8.93 -7.48 -13.81
CA SER A 254 -7.94 -8.49 -13.41
C SER A 254 -7.21 -9.15 -14.59
N ASP A 255 -7.86 -9.23 -15.76
CA ASP A 255 -7.36 -9.91 -16.95
C ASP A 255 -6.82 -8.97 -18.05
N GLY A 256 -7.02 -7.66 -17.95
CA GLY A 256 -6.52 -6.72 -18.95
C GLY A 256 -7.09 -5.30 -18.89
N ILE A 257 -6.74 -4.49 -19.89
CA ILE A 257 -7.24 -3.13 -20.04
C ILE A 257 -8.15 -3.05 -21.25
N TYR A 258 -9.33 -2.47 -21.06
CA TYR A 258 -10.39 -2.38 -22.05
C TYR A 258 -10.72 -0.93 -22.37
N LEU A 259 -11.20 -0.68 -23.59
CA LEU A 259 -11.85 0.59 -23.92
C LEU A 259 -13.22 0.63 -23.22
N SER A 260 -13.47 1.69 -22.47
CA SER A 260 -14.68 1.85 -21.66
C SER A 260 -15.95 1.80 -22.49
N GLY A 261 -17.01 1.21 -21.93
CA GLY A 261 -18.27 0.98 -22.64
C GLY A 261 -18.21 -0.08 -23.75
N THR A 262 -17.07 -0.74 -23.93
CA THR A 262 -16.86 -1.81 -24.91
C THR A 262 -16.26 -3.05 -24.25
N ASN A 263 -16.10 -4.13 -25.03
CA ASN A 263 -15.30 -5.30 -24.66
C ASN A 263 -14.00 -5.39 -25.47
N THR A 264 -13.56 -4.28 -26.06
CA THR A 264 -12.32 -4.25 -26.84
C THR A 264 -11.12 -4.20 -25.91
N LEU A 265 -10.36 -5.28 -25.89
CA LEU A 265 -9.10 -5.40 -25.16
C LEU A 265 -8.01 -4.55 -25.83
N VAL A 266 -7.43 -3.63 -25.08
CA VAL A 266 -6.40 -2.68 -25.54
C VAL A 266 -5.00 -3.19 -25.19
N VAL A 267 -4.86 -3.81 -24.01
CA VAL A 267 -3.58 -4.33 -23.54
C VAL A 267 -3.70 -5.82 -23.27
N THR A 268 -2.92 -6.62 -24.01
CA THR A 268 -2.84 -8.08 -23.87
C THR A 268 -1.70 -8.48 -22.94
N SER A 269 -1.69 -9.74 -22.50
CA SER A 269 -0.57 -10.31 -21.75
C SER A 269 0.74 -10.28 -22.55
N GLU A 270 0.71 -10.38 -23.88
CA GLU A 270 1.91 -10.26 -24.71
C GLU A 270 2.50 -8.85 -24.68
N TYR A 271 1.63 -7.82 -24.68
CA TYR A 271 2.04 -6.43 -24.58
C TYR A 271 2.80 -6.12 -23.28
N THR A 272 2.51 -6.86 -22.20
CA THR A 272 3.17 -6.71 -20.90
C THR A 272 4.34 -7.67 -20.68
N GLY A 273 4.78 -8.39 -21.72
CA GLY A 273 5.83 -9.39 -21.61
C GLY A 273 5.40 -10.63 -20.83
N LYS A 274 4.15 -11.07 -21.03
CA LYS A 274 3.47 -12.20 -20.37
C LYS A 274 3.23 -12.04 -18.88
N ARG A 275 3.19 -10.79 -18.40
CA ARG A 275 2.89 -10.47 -16.99
C ARG A 275 1.38 -10.36 -16.80
N LEU A 276 0.87 -10.87 -15.69
CA LEU A 276 -0.53 -10.66 -15.28
C LEU A 276 -0.68 -9.19 -14.88
N ILE A 277 -1.56 -8.48 -15.59
CA ILE A 277 -1.80 -7.04 -15.39
C ILE A 277 -2.47 -6.79 -14.04
N GLY A 278 -3.45 -7.63 -13.69
CA GLY A 278 -4.22 -7.48 -12.46
C GLY A 278 -3.36 -7.49 -11.20
N ASP A 279 -2.43 -8.43 -11.12
CA ASP A 279 -1.59 -8.63 -9.92
C ASP A 279 -0.57 -7.50 -9.70
N TYR A 280 -0.27 -6.73 -10.74
CA TYR A 280 0.79 -5.73 -10.73
C TYR A 280 0.28 -4.30 -10.86
N PHE A 281 -1.02 -4.10 -11.07
CA PHE A 281 -1.60 -2.77 -11.13
C PHE A 281 -1.44 -2.04 -9.80
N VAL A 282 -1.07 -0.76 -9.88
CA VAL A 282 -0.94 0.12 -8.72
C VAL A 282 -1.88 1.32 -8.84
N SER A 283 -1.84 2.02 -9.97
CA SER A 283 -2.72 3.15 -10.26
C SER A 283 -2.70 3.51 -11.75
N TRP A 284 -3.59 4.39 -12.17
CA TRP A 284 -3.53 5.06 -13.47
C TRP A 284 -2.52 6.21 -13.46
N TYR A 285 -2.01 6.56 -14.64
CA TYR A 285 -1.32 7.83 -14.85
C TYR A 285 -2.35 8.93 -15.15
N TYR A 286 -2.22 10.11 -14.54
CA TYR A 286 -3.18 11.22 -14.65
C TYR A 286 -3.56 11.63 -16.08
N ASP A 287 -2.65 11.49 -17.06
CA ASP A 287 -2.85 11.85 -18.47
C ASP A 287 -3.34 10.68 -19.32
N GLU A 288 -3.63 9.53 -18.70
CA GLU A 288 -4.01 8.29 -19.34
C GLU A 288 -3.00 7.75 -20.36
N SER A 289 -1.77 8.26 -20.37
CA SER A 289 -0.72 7.74 -21.26
C SER A 289 -0.20 6.37 -20.82
N GLY A 290 -0.60 5.89 -19.65
CA GLY A 290 -0.14 4.64 -19.08
C GLY A 290 -0.84 4.26 -17.78
N MET A 291 -0.41 3.13 -17.24
CA MET A 291 -0.67 2.73 -15.85
C MET A 291 0.64 2.52 -15.09
N VAL A 292 0.59 2.71 -13.79
CA VAL A 292 1.67 2.37 -12.86
C VAL A 292 1.56 0.90 -12.49
N MET A 293 2.67 0.18 -12.62
CA MET A 293 2.77 -1.22 -12.25
C MET A 293 3.95 -1.47 -11.33
N GLN A 294 3.78 -2.40 -10.38
CA GLN A 294 4.86 -2.95 -9.59
C GLN A 294 4.69 -4.47 -9.47
N GLY A 295 5.71 -5.21 -9.91
CA GLY A 295 5.79 -6.65 -9.66
C GLY A 295 6.00 -6.93 -8.17
N SER A 296 5.65 -8.14 -7.72
CA SER A 296 5.96 -8.55 -6.35
C SER A 296 7.48 -8.46 -6.12
N GLY A 297 8.29 -8.96 -7.05
CA GLY A 297 9.73 -9.21 -6.89
C GLY A 297 10.00 -10.70 -6.69
N TYR A 298 11.26 -11.10 -6.52
CA TYR A 298 11.59 -12.52 -6.38
C TYR A 298 12.62 -12.79 -5.28
N PRO A 299 12.47 -13.91 -4.54
CA PRO A 299 13.48 -14.33 -3.59
C PRO A 299 14.68 -14.95 -4.30
N LEU A 300 15.87 -14.72 -3.77
CA LEU A 300 17.09 -15.37 -4.27
C LEU A 300 17.26 -16.78 -3.74
N ILE A 301 16.80 -17.03 -2.51
CA ILE A 301 16.93 -18.32 -1.85
C ILE A 301 15.55 -18.74 -1.36
N THR A 302 15.06 -19.85 -1.89
CA THR A 302 13.85 -20.51 -1.40
C THR A 302 14.25 -21.85 -0.82
N LEU A 303 14.05 -22.02 0.49
CA LEU A 303 14.25 -23.31 1.14
C LEU A 303 12.93 -24.10 1.10
N PRO A 304 12.92 -25.37 0.64
CA PRO A 304 11.71 -26.17 0.62
C PRO A 304 11.04 -26.25 2.00
N GLY A 305 9.75 -25.95 2.08
CA GLY A 305 8.94 -26.12 3.31
C GLY A 305 9.23 -25.14 4.45
N THR A 306 10.01 -24.08 4.23
CA THR A 306 10.27 -23.05 5.25
C THR A 306 9.93 -21.66 4.71
N SER A 307 10.93 -20.85 4.41
CA SER A 307 10.77 -19.45 4.04
C SER A 307 11.72 -19.06 2.92
N SER A 308 11.36 -17.95 2.27
CA SER A 308 12.15 -17.33 1.21
C SER A 308 13.01 -16.21 1.79
N PHE A 309 14.27 -16.13 1.39
CA PHE A 309 15.24 -15.16 1.88
C PHE A 309 15.84 -14.34 0.74
N TYR A 310 16.30 -13.13 1.09
CA TYR A 310 16.97 -12.20 0.18
C TYR A 310 16.13 -11.84 -1.04
N TYR A 311 15.18 -10.94 -0.81
CA TYR A 311 14.24 -10.51 -1.83
C TYR A 311 14.85 -9.46 -2.76
N ILE A 312 14.77 -9.69 -4.07
CA ILE A 312 15.04 -8.67 -5.08
C ILE A 312 13.72 -7.95 -5.37
N PRO A 313 13.61 -6.67 -5.01
CA PRO A 313 12.42 -5.87 -5.27
C PRO A 313 12.30 -5.60 -6.78
N SER A 314 11.07 -5.48 -7.26
CA SER A 314 10.82 -5.00 -8.63
C SER A 314 10.82 -3.48 -8.70
N ALA A 315 11.23 -2.97 -9.86
CA ALA A 315 11.11 -1.56 -10.19
C ALA A 315 9.63 -1.16 -10.28
N VAL A 316 9.36 0.12 -10.03
CA VAL A 316 8.07 0.73 -10.30
C VAL A 316 8.09 1.22 -11.74
N LEU A 317 7.15 0.76 -12.54
CA LEU A 317 7.12 0.97 -13.97
C LEU A 317 5.87 1.76 -14.37
N LYS A 318 6.00 2.64 -15.36
CA LYS A 318 4.89 3.12 -16.18
C LYS A 318 4.78 2.22 -17.40
N LEU A 319 3.69 1.46 -17.53
CA LEU A 319 3.33 0.79 -18.78
C LEU A 319 2.60 1.79 -19.66
N ARG A 320 3.17 2.13 -20.82
CA ARG A 320 2.53 3.03 -21.78
C ARG A 320 1.35 2.33 -22.45
N LEU A 321 0.22 3.02 -22.59
CA LEU A 321 -0.89 2.49 -23.38
C LEU A 321 -0.59 2.64 -24.88
N PRO A 322 -1.13 1.73 -25.73
CA PRO A 322 -1.11 1.93 -27.17
C PRO A 322 -1.77 3.26 -27.54
N ALA A 323 -1.21 3.96 -28.51
CA ALA A 323 -1.93 5.07 -29.14
C ALA A 323 -3.20 4.53 -29.80
N PRO A 324 -4.33 5.24 -29.70
CA PRO A 324 -5.59 4.85 -30.33
C PRO A 324 -5.49 4.73 -31.86
#